data_AF-A0A484K6W5-F1
#
_entry.id   AF-A0A484K6W5-F1
#
_cell.length_a   1.000
_cell.length_b   1.000
_cell.length_c   1.000
_cell.angle_alpha   90.00
_cell.angle_beta   90.00
_cell.angle_gamma   90.00
#
_symmetry.space_group_name_H-M   'P 1'
#
loop_
_entity.id
_entity.type
_entity.pdbx_description
1 polymer ?
#
loop_
_entity_poly.entity_id
_entity_poly.type
_entity_poly.pdbx_seq_one_letter_code
_entity_poly.pdbx_strand_id
1 'polypeptide(L)'
;MIYFNVLTPEQSVYKMLITLCLPQLRSKLECVRLLAEKTEELGEEIYYYAKHGRLVELAVLLLVARDKVTSASLVKNSSSLNEKDCRNLDHCMSLREFIIFELGQLSALEVKLEFHCENGKLLSCCKEKQNLMTSALLLLEIFERAGKTIESYLKNQI
;
A
#
# COMPACT_ATOMS: atom_id res chain seq x y z
N MET A 1 23.36 -19.20 -13.52
CA MET A 1 22.76 -17.87 -13.76
C MET A 1 21.26 -18.00 -13.56
N ILE A 2 20.73 -17.52 -12.43
CA ILE A 2 19.27 -17.50 -12.22
C ILE A 2 18.78 -16.18 -12.81
N TYR A 3 18.03 -16.26 -13.90
CA TYR A 3 17.30 -15.14 -14.48
C TYR A 3 16.29 -14.65 -13.43
N PHE A 4 16.55 -13.49 -12.83
CA PHE A 4 15.46 -12.71 -12.22
C PHE A 4 14.64 -12.12 -13.36
N ASN A 5 13.67 -12.90 -13.84
CA ASN A 5 12.62 -12.39 -14.71
C ASN A 5 11.98 -11.18 -14.04
N VAL A 6 11.62 -10.18 -14.83
CA VAL A 6 10.82 -9.03 -14.42
C VAL A 6 9.56 -9.57 -13.74
N LEU A 7 9.52 -9.51 -12.40
CA LEU A 7 8.39 -9.98 -11.62
C LEU A 7 7.21 -9.05 -11.91
N THR A 8 6.04 -9.62 -12.19
CA THR A 8 4.82 -8.81 -12.21
C THR A 8 4.55 -8.27 -10.79
N PRO A 9 3.80 -7.15 -10.66
CA PRO A 9 3.32 -6.66 -9.37
C PRO A 9 2.78 -7.77 -8.46
N GLU A 10 1.97 -8.67 -9.03
CA GLU A 10 1.39 -9.82 -8.35
C GLU A 10 2.44 -10.78 -7.79
N GLN A 11 3.39 -11.22 -8.63
CA GLN A 11 4.44 -12.16 -8.21
C GLN A 11 5.30 -11.57 -7.09
N SER A 12 5.58 -10.26 -7.16
CA SER A 12 6.31 -9.53 -6.12
C SER A 12 5.53 -9.52 -4.79
N VAL A 13 4.23 -9.19 -4.85
CA VAL A 13 3.34 -9.15 -3.68
C VAL A 13 3.24 -10.51 -3.00
N TYR A 14 2.98 -11.59 -3.75
CA TYR A 14 2.88 -12.93 -3.15
C TYR A 14 4.18 -13.38 -2.49
N LYS A 15 5.32 -13.18 -3.17
CA LYS A 15 6.63 -13.53 -2.62
C LYS A 15 6.93 -12.74 -1.34
N MET A 16 6.60 -11.45 -1.32
CA MET A 16 6.74 -10.60 -0.14
C MET A 16 5.89 -11.12 1.02
N LEU A 17 4.61 -11.42 0.79
CA LEU A 17 3.72 -11.95 1.83
C LEU A 17 4.18 -13.29 2.38
N ILE A 18 4.58 -14.23 1.51
CA ILE A 18 5.14 -15.52 1.94
C ILE A 18 6.37 -15.31 2.82
N THR A 19 7.24 -14.38 2.45
CA THR A 19 8.44 -14.04 3.22
C THR A 19 8.08 -13.45 4.58
N LEU A 20 7.14 -12.50 4.61
CA LEU A 20 6.69 -11.86 5.86
C LEU A 20 6.04 -12.86 6.83
N CYS A 21 5.41 -13.91 6.30
CA CYS A 21 4.81 -14.98 7.08
C CYS A 21 5.80 -16.05 7.59
N LEU A 22 7.11 -15.88 7.36
CA LEU A 22 8.11 -16.82 7.88
C LEU A 22 8.24 -16.71 9.41
N PRO A 23 8.43 -17.84 10.13
CA PRO A 23 8.53 -17.85 11.59
C PRO A 23 9.61 -16.93 12.16
N GLN A 24 10.70 -16.70 11.42
CA GLN A 24 11.82 -15.86 11.86
C GLN A 24 11.45 -14.38 12.00
N LEU A 25 10.35 -13.94 11.38
CA LEU A 25 9.88 -12.56 11.45
C LEU A 25 8.83 -12.34 12.55
N ARG A 26 8.39 -13.41 13.23
CA ARG A 26 7.32 -13.35 14.25
C ARG A 26 7.59 -12.32 15.35
N SER A 27 8.78 -12.34 15.95
CA SER A 27 9.11 -11.39 17.01
C SER A 27 9.10 -9.95 16.53
N LYS A 28 9.54 -9.70 15.29
CA LYS A 28 9.52 -8.37 14.67
C LYS A 28 8.09 -7.92 14.36
N LEU A 29 7.25 -8.81 13.83
CA LEU A 29 5.83 -8.53 13.60
C LEU A 29 5.10 -8.21 14.90
N GLU A 30 5.40 -8.93 15.98
CA GLU A 30 4.83 -8.65 17.30
C GLU A 30 5.25 -7.28 17.83
N CYS A 31 6.52 -6.88 17.65
CA CYS A 31 6.95 -5.53 17.98
C CYS A 31 6.16 -4.47 17.18
N VAL A 32 5.97 -4.67 15.88
CA VAL A 32 5.19 -3.74 15.05
C VAL A 32 3.72 -3.71 15.46
N ARG A 33 3.14 -4.85 15.85
CA ARG A 33 1.78 -4.93 16.40
C ARG A 33 1.62 -4.02 17.62
N LEU A 34 2.54 -4.13 18.58
CA LEU A 34 2.55 -3.33 19.80
C LEU A 34 2.75 -1.84 19.50
N LEU A 35 3.62 -1.48 18.56
CA LEU A 35 3.79 -0.10 18.12
C LEU A 35 2.51 0.44 17.48
N ALA A 36 1.93 -0.29 16.53
CA ALA A 36 0.70 0.09 15.86
C ALA A 36 -0.48 0.26 16.83
N GLU A 37 -0.53 -0.51 17.93
CA GLU A 37 -1.52 -0.32 18.99
C GLU A 37 -1.39 1.03 19.69
N LYS A 38 -0.16 1.53 19.88
CA LYS A 38 0.16 2.75 20.63
C LYS A 38 0.30 4.01 19.76
N THR A 39 0.40 3.88 18.44
CA THR A 39 0.47 5.02 17.53
C THR A 39 -0.93 5.59 17.27
N GLU A 40 -1.17 6.82 17.71
CA GLU A 40 -2.43 7.55 17.50
C GLU A 40 -2.63 7.94 16.02
N GLU A 41 -1.57 8.39 15.36
CA GLU A 41 -1.56 8.86 13.97
C GLU A 41 -1.37 7.73 12.93
N LEU A 42 -1.66 6.48 13.31
CA LEU A 42 -1.43 5.32 12.43
C LEU A 42 -2.17 5.45 11.09
N GLY A 43 -3.34 6.10 11.11
CA GLY A 43 -4.08 6.44 9.89
C GLY A 43 -3.23 7.18 8.88
N GLU A 44 -2.58 8.28 9.26
CA GLU A 44 -1.75 9.08 8.34
C GLU A 44 -0.58 8.28 7.76
N GLU A 45 0.08 7.47 8.59
CA GLU A 45 1.17 6.59 8.17
C GLU A 45 0.71 5.54 7.13
N ILE A 46 -0.50 4.99 7.29
CA ILE A 46 -1.07 4.03 6.32
C ILE A 46 -1.20 4.67 4.93
N TYR A 47 -1.77 5.88 4.87
CA TYR A 47 -1.92 6.59 3.59
C TYR A 47 -0.58 7.06 3.04
N TYR A 48 0.35 7.46 3.91
CA TYR A 48 1.72 7.79 3.51
C TYR A 48 2.41 6.59 2.87
N TYR A 49 2.31 5.38 3.45
CA TYR A 49 2.90 4.17 2.88
C TYR A 49 2.28 3.80 1.54
N ALA A 50 0.95 3.87 1.41
CA ALA A 50 0.29 3.65 0.13
C ALA A 50 0.73 4.69 -0.92
N LYS A 51 0.69 5.98 -0.59
CA LYS A 51 1.05 7.09 -1.50
C LYS A 51 2.47 6.96 -2.07
N HIS A 52 3.40 6.52 -1.25
CA HIS A 52 4.83 6.44 -1.59
C HIS A 52 5.28 5.03 -1.99
N GLY A 53 4.35 4.08 -2.16
CA GLY A 53 4.68 2.71 -2.59
C GLY A 53 5.53 1.93 -1.59
N ARG A 54 5.41 2.22 -0.30
CA ARG A 54 6.07 1.51 0.81
C ARG A 54 5.33 0.20 1.09
N LEU A 55 5.40 -0.72 0.14
CA LEU A 55 4.58 -1.95 0.11
C LEU A 55 4.89 -2.92 1.24
N VAL A 56 6.15 -2.99 1.69
CA VAL A 56 6.56 -3.87 2.80
C VAL A 56 5.92 -3.39 4.09
N GLU A 57 6.03 -2.09 4.37
CA GLU A 57 5.46 -1.46 5.56
C GLU A 57 3.94 -1.56 5.57
N LEU A 58 3.29 -1.29 4.43
CA LEU A 58 1.85 -1.46 4.28
C LEU A 58 1.41 -2.92 4.50
N ALA A 59 2.13 -3.88 3.91
CA ALA A 59 1.86 -5.31 4.11
C ALA A 59 2.05 -5.75 5.56
N VAL A 60 3.08 -5.26 6.24
CA VAL A 60 3.31 -5.52 7.66
C VAL A 60 2.15 -4.98 8.50
N LEU A 61 1.71 -3.74 8.27
CA LEU A 61 0.55 -3.18 8.97
C LEU A 61 -0.73 -3.98 8.71
N LEU A 62 -0.95 -4.44 7.48
CA LEU A 62 -2.08 -5.31 7.14
C LEU A 62 -2.00 -6.68 7.83
N LEU A 63 -0.81 -7.23 8.05
CA LEU A 63 -0.62 -8.49 8.78
C LEU A 63 -0.94 -8.35 10.27
N VAL A 64 -0.55 -7.25 10.90
CA VAL A 64 -0.55 -7.14 12.38
C VAL A 64 -1.62 -6.19 12.92
N ALA A 65 -2.15 -5.29 12.10
CA ALA A 65 -3.09 -4.25 12.49
C ALA A 65 -4.22 -4.09 11.45
N ARG A 66 -4.61 -5.18 10.78
CA ARG A 66 -5.61 -5.20 9.69
C ARG A 66 -6.82 -4.33 9.99
N ASP A 67 -7.44 -4.53 11.15
CA ASP A 67 -8.70 -3.85 11.50
C ASP A 67 -8.50 -2.33 11.60
N LYS A 68 -7.34 -1.86 12.08
CA LYS A 68 -6.97 -0.43 12.06
C LYS A 68 -6.74 0.08 10.64
N VAL A 69 -6.13 -0.73 9.77
CA VAL A 69 -5.90 -0.36 8.36
C VAL A 69 -7.23 -0.25 7.60
N THR A 70 -8.15 -1.19 7.81
CA THR A 70 -9.45 -1.20 7.12
C THR A 70 -10.43 -0.15 7.65
N SER A 71 -10.27 0.26 8.91
CA SER A 71 -11.07 1.35 9.51
C SER A 71 -10.43 2.73 9.37
N ALA A 72 -9.18 2.80 8.88
CA ALA A 72 -8.52 4.07 8.60
C ALA A 72 -9.29 4.83 7.53
N SER A 73 -9.45 6.12 7.78
CA SER A 73 -10.15 7.02 6.88
C SER A 73 -9.44 8.36 6.84
N LEU A 74 -9.16 8.87 5.64
CA LEU A 74 -8.56 10.20 5.49
C LEU A 74 -9.62 11.26 5.77
N VAL A 75 -9.58 11.82 6.98
CA VAL A 75 -10.30 13.05 7.32
C VAL A 75 -9.33 14.23 7.19
N LYS A 76 -9.77 15.28 6.52
CA LYS A 76 -8.97 16.49 6.32
C LYS A 76 -9.00 17.37 7.57
N ASN A 77 -8.31 16.96 8.64
CA ASN A 77 -8.08 17.83 9.79
C ASN A 77 -6.58 18.14 9.89
N SER A 78 -6.21 19.37 9.49
CA SER A 78 -4.92 20.06 9.71
C SER A 78 -3.62 19.51 9.07
N SER A 79 -3.17 20.21 8.01
CA SER A 79 -1.79 20.72 7.83
C SER A 79 -0.56 19.83 7.56
N SER A 80 -0.64 18.53 7.30
CA SER A 80 0.59 17.72 7.07
C SER A 80 0.89 17.28 5.62
N LEU A 81 -0.02 17.48 4.65
CA LEU A 81 0.22 17.12 3.25
C LEU A 81 0.14 18.35 2.35
N ASN A 82 1.28 18.71 1.75
CA ASN A 82 1.49 19.86 0.86
C ASN A 82 0.25 20.17 -0.01
N GLU A 83 -0.26 21.39 0.13
CA GLU A 83 -1.54 21.91 -0.37
C GLU A 83 -1.78 21.85 -1.89
N LYS A 84 -0.85 21.32 -2.70
CA LYS A 84 -0.89 21.49 -4.16
C LYS A 84 -1.52 20.35 -4.96
N ASP A 85 -1.72 19.17 -4.36
CA ASP A 85 -2.11 17.97 -5.13
C ASP A 85 -3.56 17.47 -4.91
N CYS A 86 -4.29 18.03 -3.94
CA CYS A 86 -5.66 17.59 -3.62
C CYS A 86 -6.67 18.72 -3.76
N ARG A 87 -7.05 19.08 -5.00
CA ARG A 87 -8.23 19.93 -5.21
C ARG A 87 -9.49 19.09 -4.95
N ASN A 88 -10.31 19.57 -4.02
CA ASN A 88 -11.69 19.13 -3.73
C ASN A 88 -11.89 17.69 -3.26
N LEU A 89 -11.39 17.38 -2.06
CA LEU A 89 -11.97 16.30 -1.28
C LEU A 89 -12.54 16.85 0.02
N ASP A 90 -13.85 17.12 -0.01
CA ASP A 90 -14.68 17.46 1.15
C ASP A 90 -15.23 16.19 1.83
N HIS A 91 -14.77 15.02 1.36
CA HIS A 91 -15.26 13.71 1.74
C HIS A 91 -14.14 12.88 2.37
N CYS A 92 -14.49 12.14 3.41
CA CYS A 92 -13.62 11.17 4.05
C CYS A 92 -13.40 9.99 3.09
N MET A 93 -12.16 9.64 2.73
CA MET A 93 -11.88 8.51 1.83
C MET A 93 -11.29 7.33 2.59
N SER A 94 -11.81 6.13 2.32
CA SER A 94 -11.17 4.88 2.67
C SER A 94 -9.85 4.71 1.91
N LEU A 95 -8.96 3.85 2.43
CA LEU A 95 -7.68 3.57 1.77
C LEU A 95 -7.85 3.01 0.35
N ARG A 96 -8.89 2.19 0.14
CA ARG A 96 -9.21 1.62 -1.18
C ARG A 96 -9.60 2.71 -2.17
N GLU A 97 -10.47 3.63 -1.78
CA GLU A 97 -10.89 4.77 -2.61
C GLU A 97 -9.71 5.69 -2.93
N PHE A 98 -8.85 5.95 -1.95
CA PHE A 98 -7.62 6.72 -2.14
C PHE A 98 -6.72 6.11 -3.21
N ILE A 99 -6.43 4.81 -3.14
CA ILE A 99 -5.57 4.14 -4.12
C ILE A 99 -6.21 4.14 -5.53
N ILE A 100 -7.52 3.89 -5.62
CA ILE A 100 -8.25 3.93 -6.91
C ILE A 100 -8.21 5.34 -7.52
N PHE A 101 -8.41 6.37 -6.69
CA PHE A 101 -8.32 7.76 -7.11
C PHE A 101 -6.93 8.10 -7.66
N GLU A 102 -5.87 7.76 -6.93
CA GLU A 102 -4.48 7.97 -7.36
C GLU A 102 -4.16 7.22 -8.66
N LEU A 103 -4.63 5.97 -8.81
CA LEU A 103 -4.50 5.22 -10.07
C LEU A 103 -5.19 5.94 -11.23
N GLY A 104 -6.40 6.45 -11.04
CA GLY A 104 -7.12 7.22 -12.07
C GLY A 104 -6.36 8.45 -12.52
N GLN A 105 -5.77 9.19 -11.57
CA GLN A 105 -4.95 10.37 -11.85
C GLN A 105 -3.68 10.01 -12.62
N LEU A 106 -3.03 8.90 -12.27
CA LEU A 106 -1.84 8.42 -12.96
C LEU A 106 -2.14 7.93 -14.37
N SER A 107 -3.24 7.21 -14.58
CA SER A 107 -3.66 6.78 -15.92
C SER A 107 -3.98 7.97 -16.82
N ALA A 108 -4.62 9.02 -16.28
CA ALA A 108 -4.85 10.25 -17.05
C ALA A 108 -3.55 10.99 -17.38
N LEU A 109 -2.54 10.94 -16.50
CA LEU A 109 -1.21 11.51 -16.75
C LEU A 109 -0.43 10.71 -17.78
N GLU A 110 -0.45 9.37 -17.70
CA GLU A 110 0.21 8.47 -18.64
C GLU A 110 -0.25 8.75 -20.07
N VAL A 111 -1.57 8.80 -20.28
CA VAL A 111 -2.17 9.12 -21.59
C VAL A 111 -1.63 10.45 -22.11
N LYS A 112 -1.58 11.50 -21.27
CA LYS A 112 -1.02 12.81 -21.66
C LYS A 112 0.46 12.72 -22.05
N LEU A 113 1.27 11.99 -21.27
CA LEU A 113 2.70 11.83 -21.52
C LEU A 113 2.98 11.06 -22.83
N GLU A 114 2.17 10.05 -23.13
CA GLU A 114 2.28 9.28 -24.39
C GLU A 114 1.98 10.15 -25.62
N PHE A 115 1.00 11.05 -25.53
CA PHE A 115 0.67 11.97 -26.63
C PHE A 115 1.68 13.08 -26.86
N HIS A 116 2.32 13.60 -25.80
CA HIS A 116 3.17 14.78 -25.90
C HIS A 116 4.65 14.49 -26.20
N CYS A 117 5.08 13.22 -26.38
CA CYS A 117 6.50 12.84 -26.56
C CYS A 117 7.44 13.43 -25.50
N GLU A 118 6.90 13.80 -24.33
CA GLU A 118 7.65 14.47 -23.30
C GLU A 118 8.26 13.46 -22.33
N ASN A 119 9.58 13.32 -22.46
CA ASN A 119 10.48 12.79 -21.45
C ASN A 119 10.15 11.34 -21.00
N GLY A 120 10.70 10.35 -21.72
CA GLY A 120 10.53 8.92 -21.40
C GLY A 120 10.82 8.54 -19.94
N LYS A 121 11.61 9.34 -19.21
CA LYS A 121 11.84 9.20 -17.77
C LYS A 121 10.60 9.50 -16.91
N LEU A 122 9.80 10.49 -17.29
CA LEU A 122 8.54 10.80 -16.60
C LEU A 122 7.50 9.71 -16.85
N LEU A 123 7.40 9.22 -18.08
CA LEU A 123 6.53 8.11 -18.42
C LEU A 123 6.91 6.84 -17.66
N SER A 124 8.21 6.50 -17.57
CA SER A 124 8.67 5.34 -16.80
C SER A 124 8.37 5.48 -15.30
N CYS A 125 8.57 6.68 -14.73
CA CYS A 125 8.24 6.97 -13.34
C CYS A 125 6.73 6.87 -13.07
N CYS A 126 5.91 7.33 -14.01
CA CYS A 126 4.45 7.22 -13.94
C CYS A 126 4.02 5.74 -13.92
N LYS A 127 4.55 4.93 -14.86
CA LYS A 127 4.32 3.48 -14.94
C LYS A 127 4.78 2.73 -13.69
N GLU A 128 5.93 3.11 -13.15
CA GLU A 128 6.43 2.55 -11.88
C GLU A 128 5.47 2.86 -10.71
N LYS A 129 5.02 4.10 -10.59
CA LYS A 129 4.07 4.50 -9.55
C LYS A 129 2.72 3.81 -9.70
N GLN A 130 2.24 3.60 -10.94
CA GLN A 130 1.04 2.78 -11.19
C GLN A 130 1.23 1.36 -10.70
N ASN A 131 2.35 0.70 -11.05
CA ASN A 131 2.64 -0.66 -10.59
C ASN A 131 2.68 -0.77 -9.05
N LEU A 132 3.24 0.23 -8.37
CA LEU A 132 3.25 0.29 -6.91
C LEU A 132 1.83 0.44 -6.34
N MET A 133 1.01 1.33 -6.91
CA MET A 133 -0.38 1.51 -6.48
C MET A 133 -1.25 0.28 -6.75
N THR A 134 -1.08 -0.38 -7.90
CA THR A 134 -1.73 -1.66 -8.22
C THR A 134 -1.32 -2.74 -7.23
N SER A 135 -0.04 -2.79 -6.84
CA SER A 135 0.44 -3.72 -5.80
C SER A 135 -0.20 -3.43 -4.43
N ALA A 136 -0.35 -2.16 -4.07
CA ALA A 136 -1.01 -1.75 -2.83
C ALA A 136 -2.50 -2.14 -2.84
N LEU A 137 -3.20 -1.96 -3.96
CA LEU A 137 -4.58 -2.40 -4.12
C LEU A 137 -4.70 -3.92 -4.00
N LEU A 138 -3.81 -4.67 -4.65
CA LEU A 138 -3.79 -6.14 -4.56
C LEU A 138 -3.55 -6.61 -3.13
N LEU A 139 -2.64 -5.96 -2.39
CA LEU A 139 -2.44 -6.26 -0.96
C LEU A 139 -3.76 -6.10 -0.20
N LEU A 140 -4.47 -4.99 -0.37
CA LEU A 140 -5.75 -4.78 0.30
C LEU A 140 -6.76 -5.87 -0.06
N GLU A 141 -6.91 -6.21 -1.33
CA GLU A 141 -7.84 -7.26 -1.77
C GLU A 141 -7.50 -8.63 -1.17
N ILE A 142 -6.21 -8.96 -1.04
CA ILE A 142 -5.77 -10.19 -0.37
C ILE A 142 -6.21 -10.19 1.10
N PHE A 143 -6.03 -9.08 1.83
CA PHE A 143 -6.39 -9.03 3.25
C PHE A 143 -7.90 -8.90 3.49
N GLU A 144 -8.65 -8.28 2.58
CA GLU A 144 -10.10 -8.27 2.62
C GLU A 144 -10.67 -9.68 2.47
N ARG A 145 -10.08 -10.50 1.59
CA ARG A 145 -10.56 -11.87 1.30
C ARG A 145 -10.01 -12.94 2.24
N ALA A 146 -8.71 -12.90 2.51
CA ALA A 146 -7.97 -13.94 3.19
C ALA A 146 -7.31 -13.49 4.50
N GLY A 147 -7.47 -12.22 4.90
CA GLY A 147 -6.77 -11.65 6.05
C GLY A 147 -7.03 -12.40 7.36
N LYS A 148 -8.26 -12.87 7.60
CA LYS A 148 -8.59 -13.68 8.79
C LYS A 148 -7.87 -15.03 8.80
N THR A 149 -7.77 -15.67 7.64
CA THR A 149 -7.06 -16.94 7.47
C THR A 149 -5.56 -16.76 7.68
N ILE A 150 -4.97 -15.70 7.11
CA ILE A 150 -3.56 -15.35 7.28
C ILE A 150 -3.25 -15.05 8.76
N GLU A 151 -4.09 -14.26 9.41
CA GLU A 151 -3.95 -13.94 10.84
C GLU A 151 -4.03 -15.19 11.72
N SER A 152 -4.97 -16.10 11.43
CA SER A 152 -5.09 -17.39 12.11
C SER A 152 -3.84 -18.25 11.91
N TYR A 153 -3.30 -18.31 10.69
CA TYR A 153 -2.06 -19.02 10.38
C TYR A 153 -0.88 -18.49 11.23
N LEU A 154 -0.72 -17.17 11.31
CA LEU A 154 0.36 -16.55 12.12
C LEU A 154 0.21 -16.85 13.62
N LYS A 155 -1.02 -16.93 14.12
CA LYS A 155 -1.31 -17.30 15.52
C LYS A 155 -1.09 -18.78 15.80
N ASN A 156 -1.33 -19.66 14.82
CA ASN A 156 -1.32 -21.12 14.99
C ASN A 156 0.02 -21.80 14.70
N GLN A 157 1.06 -21.09 14.27
CA GLN A 157 2.43 -21.62 14.22
C GLN A 157 3.09 -21.72 15.62
N ILE A 158 2.33 -22.22 16.59
CA ILE A 158 2.78 -22.52 17.96
C ILE A 158 3.36 -23.92 17.99
#